data_AF-A0AAE2HYC1-F1
#
_entry.id   AF-A0AAE2HYC1-F1
#
_cell.length_a   1.000
_cell.length_b   1.000
_cell.length_c   1.000
_cell.angle_alpha   90.00
_cell.angle_beta   90.00
_cell.angle_gamma   90.00
#
_symmetry.space_group_name_H-M   'P 1'
#
loop_
_entity.id
_entity.type
_entity.pdbx_description
1 polymer ?
#
loop_
_entity_poly.entity_id
_entity_poly.type
_entity_poly.pdbx_seq_one_letter_code
_entity_poly.pdbx_strand_id
1 'polypeptide(L)'
;MKIHRAAAAVAVAAALALSSGCSATSDRQAPTSGSAQANLPAPVSARSDEPSSPIRVTVDGATVPTDAVATDTAGVLLPPQDVHRLGWWVDSSLPGSGSGTVVMTGHVDDVKQGKGFAARFSGLKTGDAVDVTTADGHRHVYHVTRSVLADKESTGRDGLPVDELNRRTGPETLALITCGGPFIGPPLGYRDNVVVFAAPA
;
A
#
# COMPACT_ATOMS: atom_id res chain seq x y z
N MET A 1 -70.30 43.31 -31.46
CA MET A 1 -70.64 43.73 -32.83
C MET A 1 -69.35 44.21 -33.49
N LYS A 2 -69.06 43.67 -34.67
CA LYS A 2 -67.81 43.80 -35.46
C LYS A 2 -67.47 45.26 -35.79
N ILE A 3 -66.19 45.60 -35.93
CA ILE A 3 -65.60 45.94 -37.25
C ILE A 3 -64.08 46.20 -37.17
N HIS A 4 -63.39 45.59 -38.14
CA HIS A 4 -61.96 45.67 -38.44
C HIS A 4 -61.57 47.00 -39.11
N ARG A 5 -60.31 47.41 -38.95
CA ARG A 5 -59.57 48.16 -39.98
C ARG A 5 -58.13 47.64 -40.10
N ALA A 6 -57.81 47.15 -41.31
CA ALA A 6 -56.47 47.05 -41.88
C ALA A 6 -55.94 48.49 -42.17
N ALA A 7 -54.71 48.80 -42.58
CA ALA A 7 -53.60 48.10 -43.23
C ALA A 7 -52.35 49.01 -43.13
N ALA A 8 -51.15 48.45 -43.35
CA ALA A 8 -50.12 48.94 -44.28
C ALA A 8 -48.71 48.47 -43.89
N ALA A 9 -48.04 47.82 -44.84
CA ALA A 9 -46.66 47.35 -44.79
C ALA A 9 -45.68 48.38 -45.34
N VAL A 10 -44.43 48.40 -44.85
CA VAL A 10 -43.21 48.66 -45.65
C VAL A 10 -42.06 47.85 -45.05
N ALA A 11 -41.31 47.20 -45.93
CA ALA A 11 -40.17 46.31 -45.70
C ALA A 11 -38.87 47.05 -45.35
N VAL A 12 -37.85 46.34 -44.86
CA VAL A 12 -36.51 46.17 -45.48
C VAL A 12 -35.67 45.16 -44.67
N ALA A 13 -34.85 44.43 -45.41
CA ALA A 13 -34.13 43.19 -45.10
C ALA A 13 -32.89 43.31 -44.18
N ALA A 14 -32.47 42.15 -43.65
CA ALA A 14 -31.10 41.65 -43.42
C ALA A 14 -31.13 40.66 -42.23
N ALA A 15 -30.48 39.50 -42.17
CA ALA A 15 -29.62 38.74 -43.07
C ALA A 15 -29.63 37.29 -42.55
N LEU A 16 -29.43 36.30 -43.44
CA LEU A 16 -29.18 34.93 -43.03
C LEU A 16 -27.86 34.82 -42.27
N ALA A 17 -27.86 34.10 -41.15
CA ALA A 17 -26.71 33.36 -40.68
C ALA A 17 -27.17 32.00 -40.13
N LEU A 18 -27.11 30.98 -40.98
CA LEU A 18 -27.04 29.59 -40.51
C LEU A 18 -25.61 29.34 -40.03
N SER A 19 -25.45 29.00 -38.76
CA SER A 19 -24.29 28.27 -38.28
C SER A 19 -24.74 27.13 -37.38
N SER A 20 -25.01 25.99 -38.02
CA SER A 20 -24.77 24.68 -37.42
C SER A 20 -23.30 24.63 -36.98
N GLY A 21 -23.05 24.38 -35.69
CA GLY A 21 -21.69 24.37 -35.16
C GLY A 21 -21.60 23.57 -33.88
N CYS A 22 -21.44 22.25 -34.05
CA CYS A 22 -20.78 21.31 -33.15
C CYS A 22 -21.02 21.47 -31.64
N SER A 23 -21.96 20.67 -31.11
CA SER A 23 -21.80 20.15 -29.75
C SER A 23 -20.50 19.37 -29.71
N ALA A 24 -19.43 20.00 -29.25
CA ALA A 24 -18.24 19.30 -28.81
C ALA A 24 -18.63 18.54 -27.54
N THR A 25 -19.17 17.33 -27.71
CA THR A 25 -18.99 16.27 -26.71
C THR A 25 -17.49 16.05 -26.62
N SER A 26 -16.84 16.81 -25.74
CA SER A 26 -15.57 16.37 -25.18
C SER A 26 -15.87 15.04 -24.51
N ASP A 27 -15.65 13.97 -25.26
CA ASP A 27 -15.33 12.67 -24.70
C ASP A 27 -14.11 12.93 -23.82
N ARG A 28 -14.40 13.23 -22.55
CA ARG A 28 -13.42 13.28 -21.49
C ARG A 28 -13.02 11.83 -21.31
N GLN A 29 -12.10 11.38 -22.17
CA GLN A 29 -11.47 10.09 -22.07
C GLN A 29 -10.93 10.03 -20.65
N ALA A 30 -11.56 9.19 -19.82
CA ALA A 30 -11.12 8.96 -18.47
C ALA A 30 -9.64 8.59 -18.57
N PRO A 31 -8.76 9.19 -17.75
CA PRO A 31 -7.37 8.77 -17.71
C PRO A 31 -7.40 7.27 -17.46
N THR A 32 -6.84 6.50 -18.39
CA THR A 32 -6.58 5.08 -18.18
C THR A 32 -5.86 5.01 -16.84
N SER A 33 -6.47 4.36 -15.86
CA SER A 33 -5.88 4.19 -14.53
C SER A 33 -4.61 3.37 -14.69
N GLY A 34 -3.50 4.06 -14.96
CA GLY A 34 -2.17 3.49 -14.83
C GLY A 34 -2.08 2.96 -13.42
N SER A 35 -1.79 1.66 -13.29
CA SER A 35 -1.63 1.01 -11.99
C SER A 35 -0.65 1.81 -11.15
N ALA A 36 -1.03 2.16 -9.93
CA ALA A 36 -0.15 2.89 -9.00
C ALA A 36 1.23 2.22 -8.85
N GLN A 37 1.30 0.89 -9.01
CA GLN A 37 2.54 0.11 -8.98
C GLN A 37 3.35 0.08 -10.28
N ALA A 38 2.80 0.37 -11.47
CA ALA A 38 3.60 0.30 -12.71
C ALA A 38 4.70 1.36 -12.80
N ASN A 39 4.60 2.41 -11.98
CA ASN A 39 5.59 3.48 -11.90
C ASN A 39 6.36 3.47 -10.57
N LEU A 40 6.16 2.47 -9.70
CA LEU A 40 6.97 2.35 -8.50
C LEU A 40 8.30 1.65 -8.84
N PRO A 41 9.42 2.04 -8.19
CA PRO A 41 10.67 1.32 -8.29
C PRO A 41 10.48 -0.15 -7.90
N ALA A 42 11.27 -1.03 -8.52
CA ALA A 42 11.38 -2.41 -8.04
C ALA A 42 12.02 -2.44 -6.64
N PRO A 43 11.67 -3.41 -5.78
CA PRO A 43 12.34 -3.58 -4.50
C PRO A 43 13.82 -3.91 -4.70
N VAL A 44 14.66 -3.45 -3.77
CA VAL A 44 16.05 -3.87 -3.72
C VAL A 44 16.08 -5.29 -3.19
N SER A 45 16.37 -6.25 -4.09
CA SER A 45 16.54 -7.65 -3.71
C SER A 45 17.82 -7.82 -2.92
N ALA A 46 17.76 -8.61 -1.85
CA ALA A 46 18.90 -8.94 -1.02
C ALA A 46 19.11 -10.46 -0.96
N ARG A 47 20.19 -10.87 -0.30
CA ARG A 47 20.48 -12.28 0.01
C ARG A 47 20.97 -12.36 1.44
N SER A 48 20.65 -13.47 2.09
CA SER A 48 21.21 -13.85 3.38
C SER A 48 21.41 -15.36 3.38
N ASP A 49 22.53 -15.79 3.95
CA ASP A 49 22.86 -17.18 4.25
C ASP A 49 22.68 -17.49 5.75
N GLU A 50 22.15 -16.55 6.52
CA GLU A 50 21.85 -16.74 7.94
C GLU A 50 20.82 -17.87 8.10
N PRO A 51 21.10 -18.91 8.92
CA PRO A 51 20.17 -20.03 9.13
C PRO A 51 18.81 -19.58 9.68
N SER A 52 18.81 -18.52 10.48
CA SER A 52 17.59 -17.94 11.05
C SER A 52 16.92 -16.92 10.10
N SER A 53 17.31 -16.86 8.83
CA SER A 53 16.60 -16.08 7.81
C SER A 53 15.15 -16.55 7.70
N PRO A 54 14.15 -15.67 7.79
CA PRO A 54 12.76 -16.03 7.62
C PRO A 54 12.45 -16.38 6.16
N ILE A 55 11.84 -17.55 5.95
CA ILE A 55 11.49 -18.05 4.62
C ILE A 55 9.98 -18.17 4.41
N ARG A 56 9.21 -18.25 5.50
CA ARG A 56 7.74 -18.28 5.46
C ARG A 56 7.14 -17.59 6.67
N VAL A 57 5.98 -16.98 6.46
CA VAL A 57 5.15 -16.43 7.55
C VAL A 57 3.77 -17.05 7.49
N THR A 58 3.18 -17.37 8.64
CA THR A 58 1.79 -17.83 8.75
C THR A 58 0.97 -16.86 9.59
N VAL A 59 -0.16 -16.41 9.06
CA VAL A 59 -1.13 -15.54 9.71
C VAL A 59 -2.53 -16.08 9.42
N ASP A 60 -3.37 -16.22 10.44
CA ASP A 60 -4.74 -16.75 10.33
C ASP A 60 -4.81 -18.10 9.59
N GLY A 61 -3.84 -18.98 9.84
CA GLY A 61 -3.75 -20.30 9.21
C GLY A 61 -3.34 -20.31 7.73
N ALA A 62 -3.06 -19.14 7.14
CA ALA A 62 -2.55 -19.04 5.78
C ALA A 62 -1.03 -18.77 5.80
N THR A 63 -0.27 -19.50 4.98
CA THR A 63 1.19 -19.38 4.89
C THR A 63 1.61 -18.71 3.59
N VAL A 64 2.66 -17.89 3.66
CA VAL A 64 3.23 -17.15 2.52
C VAL A 64 4.75 -17.27 2.51
N PRO A 65 5.39 -17.33 1.33
CA PRO A 65 6.85 -17.22 1.24
C PRO A 65 7.34 -15.81 1.58
N THR A 66 8.59 -15.74 2.05
CA THR A 66 9.28 -14.50 2.40
C THR A 66 10.56 -14.35 1.58
N ASP A 67 10.78 -13.17 1.04
CA ASP A 67 11.97 -12.78 0.28
C ASP A 67 12.85 -11.84 1.11
N ALA A 68 14.16 -11.95 0.95
CA ALA A 68 15.10 -10.99 1.48
C ALA A 68 15.07 -9.69 0.65
N VAL A 69 14.78 -8.57 1.30
CA VAL A 69 14.77 -7.23 0.70
C VAL A 69 15.62 -6.26 1.51
N ALA A 70 16.15 -5.23 0.86
CA ALA A 70 16.91 -4.16 1.49
C ALA A 70 16.27 -2.79 1.22
N THR A 71 16.71 -1.77 1.95
CA THR A 71 16.41 -0.39 1.60
C THR A 71 17.23 0.04 0.39
N ASP A 72 16.69 0.96 -0.40
CA ASP A 72 17.48 1.69 -1.39
C ASP A 72 18.44 2.70 -0.74
N THR A 73 19.19 3.45 -1.56
CA THR A 73 20.15 4.46 -1.07
C THR A 73 19.47 5.66 -0.41
N ALA A 74 18.15 5.82 -0.55
CA ALA A 74 17.35 6.84 0.12
C ALA A 74 16.71 6.32 1.43
N GLY A 75 16.93 5.05 1.78
CA GLY A 75 16.36 4.42 2.98
C GLY A 75 14.93 3.90 2.78
N VAL A 76 14.44 3.82 1.54
CA VAL A 76 13.09 3.32 1.25
C VAL A 76 13.10 1.80 1.19
N LEU A 77 12.25 1.17 1.99
CA LEU A 77 12.01 -0.28 1.97
C LEU A 77 10.74 -0.58 1.16
N LEU A 78 10.88 -1.34 0.07
CA LEU A 78 9.77 -1.79 -0.76
C LEU A 78 9.54 -3.30 -0.61
N PRO A 79 8.28 -3.76 -0.52
CA PRO A 79 7.97 -5.19 -0.52
C PRO A 79 8.19 -5.82 -1.91
N PRO A 80 8.23 -7.17 -2.00
CA PRO A 80 8.21 -7.88 -3.28
C PRO A 80 7.04 -7.46 -4.17
N GLN A 81 7.27 -7.43 -5.48
CA GLN A 81 6.25 -7.05 -6.46
C GLN A 81 5.07 -8.03 -6.52
N ASP A 82 5.33 -9.30 -6.20
CA ASP A 82 4.29 -10.32 -6.08
C ASP A 82 3.53 -10.09 -4.76
N VAL A 83 2.24 -9.75 -4.85
CA VAL A 83 1.41 -9.45 -3.68
C VAL A 83 1.16 -10.68 -2.80
N HIS A 84 1.49 -11.87 -3.30
CA HIS A 84 1.42 -13.14 -2.58
C HIS A 84 2.78 -13.54 -1.96
N ARG A 85 3.69 -12.57 -1.77
CA ARG A 85 4.95 -12.73 -1.04
C ARG A 85 5.13 -11.62 0.00
N LEU A 86 5.93 -11.88 1.02
CA LEU A 86 6.39 -10.86 1.97
C LEU A 86 7.87 -10.58 1.76
N GLY A 87 8.31 -9.37 2.11
CA GLY A 87 9.72 -9.02 2.21
C GLY A 87 10.17 -8.97 3.66
N TRP A 88 11.24 -9.66 4.01
CA TRP A 88 11.99 -9.43 5.25
C TRP A 88 13.10 -8.43 4.98
N TRP A 89 13.18 -7.39 5.80
CA TRP A 89 14.27 -6.42 5.70
C TRP A 89 15.56 -7.01 6.27
N VAL A 90 16.55 -7.26 5.41
CA VAL A 90 17.78 -7.98 5.80
C VAL A 90 18.62 -7.28 6.85
N ASP A 91 18.51 -5.95 6.98
CA ASP A 91 19.24 -5.25 8.02
C ASP A 91 18.52 -5.35 9.38
N SER A 92 17.24 -5.74 9.42
CA SER A 92 16.48 -5.95 10.66
C SER A 92 17.00 -7.14 11.48
N SER A 93 16.56 -7.27 12.73
CA SER A 93 16.93 -8.43 13.56
C SER A 93 16.45 -9.74 12.93
N LEU A 94 17.08 -10.84 13.34
CA LEU A 94 16.66 -12.20 13.00
C LEU A 94 15.60 -12.71 14.01
N PRO A 95 14.61 -13.48 13.56
CA PRO A 95 13.72 -14.23 14.44
C PRO A 95 14.50 -15.08 15.45
N GLY A 96 14.10 -15.06 16.73
CA GLY A 96 14.73 -15.85 17.79
C GLY A 96 16.07 -15.33 18.29
N SER A 97 16.54 -14.18 17.80
CA SER A 97 17.77 -13.53 18.29
C SER A 97 17.66 -13.00 19.74
N GLY A 98 16.45 -12.92 20.28
CA GLY A 98 16.16 -12.38 21.61
C GLY A 98 16.24 -10.86 21.70
N SER A 99 16.56 -10.15 20.60
CA SER A 99 16.71 -8.70 20.65
C SER A 99 16.43 -7.94 19.36
N GLY A 100 16.03 -6.67 19.52
CA GLY A 100 15.74 -5.77 18.40
C GLY A 100 14.45 -6.08 17.65
N THR A 101 14.29 -5.50 16.47
CA THR A 101 13.07 -5.59 15.68
C THR A 101 13.31 -6.36 14.37
N VAL A 102 12.54 -7.41 14.15
CA VAL A 102 12.41 -8.15 12.87
C VAL A 102 11.35 -7.43 12.04
N VAL A 103 11.67 -6.99 10.83
CA VAL A 103 10.74 -6.21 10.00
C VAL A 103 10.31 -6.99 8.76
N MET A 104 8.99 -7.14 8.60
CA MET A 104 8.34 -7.73 7.43
C MET A 104 7.44 -6.72 6.74
N THR A 105 7.42 -6.72 5.41
CA THR A 105 6.58 -5.82 4.61
C THR A 105 5.86 -6.58 3.50
N GLY A 106 4.68 -6.13 3.10
CA GLY A 106 3.96 -6.69 1.97
C GLY A 106 2.87 -5.77 1.44
N HIS A 107 2.48 -5.99 0.18
CA HIS A 107 1.39 -5.26 -0.45
C HIS A 107 0.02 -5.65 0.13
N VAL A 108 -0.84 -4.64 0.32
CA VAL A 108 -2.25 -4.85 0.68
C VAL A 108 -3.04 -5.39 -0.52
N ASP A 109 -2.77 -4.88 -1.71
CA ASP A 109 -3.34 -5.33 -2.97
C ASP A 109 -2.52 -4.84 -4.17
N ASP A 110 -2.91 -5.30 -5.35
CA ASP A 110 -2.53 -4.77 -6.65
C ASP A 110 -3.73 -4.88 -7.59
N VAL A 111 -3.80 -4.00 -8.58
CA VAL A 111 -4.92 -3.95 -9.53
C VAL A 111 -5.00 -5.17 -10.46
N LYS A 112 -3.88 -5.87 -10.71
CA LYS A 112 -3.84 -7.07 -11.57
C LYS A 112 -3.84 -8.36 -10.75
N GLN A 113 -3.10 -8.39 -9.64
CA GLN A 113 -2.94 -9.58 -8.81
C GLN A 113 -4.03 -9.71 -7.74
N GLY A 114 -4.79 -8.64 -7.48
CA GLY A 114 -5.85 -8.61 -6.47
C GLY A 114 -5.31 -8.43 -5.06
N LYS A 115 -6.01 -9.01 -4.08
CA LYS A 115 -5.69 -8.85 -2.66
C LYS A 115 -4.36 -9.52 -2.31
N GLY A 116 -3.45 -8.75 -1.72
CA GLY A 116 -2.17 -9.23 -1.24
C GLY A 116 -2.27 -10.00 0.07
N PHE A 117 -1.23 -10.76 0.40
CA PHE A 117 -1.18 -11.52 1.65
C PHE A 117 -1.24 -10.58 2.86
N ALA A 118 -0.52 -9.45 2.80
CA ALA A 118 -0.37 -8.51 3.89
C ALA A 118 -1.65 -7.72 4.22
N ALA A 119 -2.70 -7.78 3.39
CA ALA A 119 -4.01 -7.26 3.77
C ALA A 119 -4.62 -7.94 5.01
N ARG A 120 -4.09 -9.08 5.45
CA ARG A 120 -4.42 -9.69 6.74
C ARG A 120 -3.96 -8.85 7.93
N PHE A 121 -2.86 -8.10 7.79
CA PHE A 121 -2.24 -7.39 8.91
C PHE A 121 -3.18 -6.36 9.53
N SER A 122 -3.97 -5.66 8.72
CA SER A 122 -4.96 -4.69 9.19
C SER A 122 -6.10 -5.28 10.02
N GLY A 123 -6.29 -6.61 9.97
CA GLY A 123 -7.29 -7.33 10.75
C GLY A 123 -6.78 -7.91 12.06
N LEU A 124 -5.45 -7.92 12.27
CA LEU A 124 -4.82 -8.53 13.43
C LEU A 124 -5.12 -7.73 14.71
N LYS A 125 -5.38 -8.45 15.79
CA LYS A 125 -5.72 -7.94 17.11
C LYS A 125 -4.71 -8.40 18.14
N THR A 126 -4.61 -7.68 19.24
CA THR A 126 -3.76 -8.09 20.37
C THR A 126 -4.07 -9.53 20.79
N GLY A 127 -3.03 -10.36 20.88
CA GLY A 127 -3.11 -11.79 21.17
C GLY A 127 -3.10 -12.70 19.94
N ASP A 128 -3.42 -12.20 18.75
CA ASP A 128 -3.37 -13.00 17.52
C ASP A 128 -1.94 -13.50 17.26
N ALA A 129 -1.83 -14.74 16.80
CA ALA A 129 -0.55 -15.41 16.58
C ALA A 129 -0.02 -15.16 15.16
N VAL A 130 1.28 -14.95 15.06
CA VAL A 130 2.04 -14.87 13.81
C VAL A 130 3.21 -15.84 13.91
N ASP A 131 3.29 -16.78 12.98
CA ASP A 131 4.40 -17.73 12.94
C ASP A 131 5.42 -17.32 11.88
N VAL A 132 6.69 -17.30 12.26
CA VAL A 132 7.81 -17.11 11.33
C VAL A 132 8.59 -18.41 11.28
N THR A 133 8.68 -19.00 10.09
CA THR A 133 9.52 -20.19 9.85
C THR A 133 10.83 -19.76 9.20
N THR A 134 11.94 -20.19 9.78
CA THR A 134 13.30 -19.85 9.36
C THR A 134 13.93 -20.93 8.48
N ALA A 135 15.03 -20.60 7.80
CA ALA A 135 15.70 -21.49 6.84
C ALA A 135 16.24 -22.78 7.48
N ASP A 136 16.64 -22.73 8.76
CA ASP A 136 17.00 -23.86 9.60
C ASP A 136 15.81 -24.75 10.03
N GLY A 137 14.58 -24.37 9.66
CA GLY A 137 13.36 -25.13 9.93
C GLY A 137 12.71 -24.83 11.28
N HIS A 138 13.26 -23.91 12.08
CA HIS A 138 12.64 -23.48 13.32
C HIS A 138 11.40 -22.62 13.07
N ARG A 139 10.43 -22.72 13.99
CA ARG A 139 9.21 -21.91 14.01
C ARG A 139 9.25 -21.00 15.24
N HIS A 140 9.19 -19.69 15.01
CA HIS A 140 9.10 -18.66 16.02
C HIS A 140 7.67 -18.12 16.05
N VAL A 141 7.02 -18.20 17.22
CA VAL A 141 5.64 -17.72 17.41
C VAL A 141 5.69 -16.35 18.06
N TYR A 142 4.96 -15.40 17.50
CA TYR A 142 4.77 -14.07 18.06
C TYR A 142 3.29 -13.83 18.34
N HIS A 143 2.98 -13.11 19.41
CA HIS A 143 1.65 -12.59 19.71
C HIS A 143 1.60 -11.10 19.48
N VAL A 144 0.61 -10.66 18.71
CA VAL A 144 0.37 -9.24 18.43
C VAL A 144 0.17 -8.51 19.75
N THR A 145 0.87 -7.40 19.93
CA THR A 145 0.78 -6.55 21.12
C THR A 145 -0.04 -5.30 20.81
N ARG A 146 0.19 -4.69 19.64
CA ARG A 146 -0.49 -3.47 19.20
C ARG A 146 -0.38 -3.25 17.69
N SER A 147 -1.21 -2.36 17.17
CA SER A 147 -1.15 -1.84 15.81
C SER A 147 -1.11 -0.31 15.81
N VAL A 148 -0.44 0.29 14.83
CA VAL A 148 -0.49 1.74 14.58
C VAL A 148 -0.83 2.01 13.12
N LEU A 149 -1.55 3.10 12.89
CA LEU A 149 -1.77 3.66 11.56
C LEU A 149 -0.85 4.88 11.43
N ALA A 150 0.06 4.84 10.47
CA ALA A 150 1.11 5.83 10.28
C ALA A 150 0.90 6.56 8.95
N ASP A 151 0.68 7.87 8.99
CA ASP A 151 0.60 8.72 7.81
C ASP A 151 1.98 8.80 7.14
N LYS A 152 2.03 8.50 5.83
CA LYS A 152 3.29 8.45 5.06
C LYS A 152 3.96 9.81 4.88
N GLU A 153 3.21 10.90 4.96
CA GLU A 153 3.73 12.26 4.83
C GLU A 153 4.02 12.91 6.19
N SER A 154 3.58 12.29 7.28
CA SER A 154 3.81 12.79 8.63
C SER A 154 5.15 12.35 9.21
N THR A 155 5.63 13.13 10.16
CA THR A 155 6.84 12.85 10.95
C THR A 155 6.49 12.76 12.43
N GLY A 156 7.34 12.12 13.22
CA GLY A 156 7.11 11.98 14.66
C GLY A 156 6.01 10.96 14.96
N ARG A 157 5.04 11.33 15.82
CA ARG A 157 4.08 10.39 16.42
C ARG A 157 3.05 9.82 15.45
N ASP A 158 2.68 10.60 14.44
CA ASP A 158 1.67 10.21 13.45
C ASP A 158 2.30 9.55 12.22
N GLY A 159 3.63 9.61 12.10
CA GLY A 159 4.40 8.98 11.02
C GLY A 159 4.84 7.56 11.36
N LEU A 160 5.66 6.97 10.49
CA LEU A 160 6.26 5.67 10.75
C LEU A 160 7.14 5.72 12.02
N PRO A 161 7.04 4.74 12.93
CA PRO A 161 7.88 4.66 14.13
C PRO A 161 9.29 4.15 13.79
N VAL A 162 10.04 4.92 13.00
CA VAL A 162 11.31 4.55 12.39
C VAL A 162 12.35 4.08 13.42
N ASP A 163 12.45 4.75 14.58
CA ASP A 163 13.39 4.37 15.65
C ASP A 163 13.10 2.97 16.21
N GLU A 164 11.82 2.61 16.32
CA GLU A 164 11.43 1.30 16.82
C GLU A 164 11.62 0.21 15.76
N LEU A 165 11.37 0.52 14.48
CA LEU A 165 11.60 -0.38 13.35
C LEU A 165 13.10 -0.66 13.14
N ASN A 166 13.95 0.33 13.38
CA ASN A 166 15.41 0.22 13.21
C ASN A 166 16.14 -0.33 14.46
N ARG A 167 15.40 -0.64 15.52
CA ARG A 167 15.98 -1.02 16.80
C ARG A 167 16.74 -2.36 16.69
N ARG A 168 17.99 -2.36 17.17
CA ARG A 168 18.88 -3.55 17.19
C ARG A 168 19.02 -4.19 18.57
N THR A 169 18.57 -3.52 19.63
CA THR A 169 18.75 -3.95 21.03
C THR A 169 17.45 -3.83 21.83
N GLY A 170 17.40 -4.38 23.04
CA GLY A 170 16.15 -4.46 23.82
C GLY A 170 15.27 -5.63 23.38
N PRO A 171 14.04 -5.75 23.89
CA PRO A 171 13.20 -6.94 23.68
C PRO A 171 12.97 -7.27 22.21
N GLU A 172 13.04 -8.55 21.84
CA GLU A 172 12.69 -8.98 20.48
C GLU A 172 11.26 -8.55 20.11
N THR A 173 11.08 -8.08 18.89
CA THR A 173 9.79 -7.63 18.38
C THR A 173 9.68 -7.95 16.90
N LEU A 174 8.54 -8.46 16.48
CA LEU A 174 8.17 -8.58 15.06
C LEU A 174 7.32 -7.36 14.68
N ALA A 175 7.70 -6.69 13.59
CA ALA A 175 6.92 -5.62 12.97
C ALA A 175 6.45 -6.06 11.58
N LEU A 176 5.14 -6.11 11.38
CA LEU A 176 4.49 -6.39 10.10
C LEU A 176 3.95 -5.08 9.49
N ILE A 177 4.34 -4.77 8.27
CA ILE A 177 4.03 -3.50 7.61
C ILE A 177 3.22 -3.75 6.33
N THR A 178 2.14 -3.00 6.15
CA THR A 178 1.41 -2.93 4.88
C THR A 178 0.79 -1.54 4.66
N CYS A 179 0.26 -1.30 3.47
CA CYS A 179 -0.50 -0.09 3.17
C CYS A 179 -1.89 -0.12 3.83
N GLY A 180 -2.38 1.03 4.27
CA GLY A 180 -3.72 1.17 4.84
C GLY A 180 -4.28 2.59 4.80
N GLY A 181 -5.43 2.79 5.43
CA GLY A 181 -6.15 4.06 5.30
C GLY A 181 -6.79 4.24 3.92
N PRO A 182 -7.20 5.47 3.56
CA PRO A 182 -7.85 5.73 2.27
C PRO A 182 -6.85 5.64 1.11
N PHE A 183 -7.32 5.13 -0.03
CA PHE A 183 -6.60 5.23 -1.29
C PHE A 183 -6.63 6.68 -1.80
N ILE A 184 -5.46 7.28 -1.98
CA ILE A 184 -5.25 8.67 -2.42
C ILE A 184 -4.59 8.76 -3.80
N GLY A 185 -4.36 7.62 -4.45
CA GLY A 185 -3.82 7.56 -5.81
C GLY A 185 -2.29 7.58 -5.88
N PRO A 186 -1.71 7.37 -7.08
CA PRO A 186 -0.26 7.39 -7.27
C PRO A 186 0.34 8.78 -7.00
N PRO A 187 1.61 8.85 -6.55
CA PRO A 187 2.50 7.72 -6.30
C PRO A 187 2.32 7.06 -4.92
N LEU A 188 1.61 7.71 -3.99
CA LEU A 188 1.49 7.25 -2.59
C LEU A 188 0.64 5.97 -2.44
N GLY A 189 -0.32 5.77 -3.34
CA GLY A 189 -1.31 4.71 -3.27
C GLY A 189 -2.26 4.96 -2.11
N TYR A 190 -2.02 4.29 -0.99
CA TYR A 190 -2.74 4.49 0.25
C TYR A 190 -2.08 5.56 1.11
N ARG A 191 -2.87 6.38 1.81
CA ARG A 191 -2.32 7.47 2.65
C ARG A 191 -1.43 6.95 3.77
N ASP A 192 -1.81 5.83 4.38
CA ASP A 192 -1.20 5.37 5.61
C ASP A 192 -0.46 4.04 5.39
N ASN A 193 0.41 3.70 6.34
CA ASN A 193 0.85 2.35 6.60
C ASN A 193 0.17 1.82 7.86
N VAL A 194 -0.19 0.53 7.86
CA VAL A 194 -0.49 -0.21 9.07
C VAL A 194 0.79 -0.90 9.52
N VAL A 195 1.18 -0.68 10.78
CA VAL A 195 2.30 -1.38 11.41
C VAL A 195 1.76 -2.17 12.59
N VAL A 196 1.85 -3.49 12.51
CA VAL A 196 1.48 -4.40 13.60
C VAL A 196 2.74 -4.85 14.31
N PHE A 197 2.79 -4.66 15.62
CA PHE A 197 3.88 -5.13 16.47
C PHE A 197 3.45 -6.37 17.23
N ALA A 198 4.36 -7.33 17.34
CA ALA A 198 4.18 -8.58 18.05
C ALA A 198 5.43 -8.93 18.85
N ALA A 199 5.26 -9.62 19.98
CA ALA A 199 6.35 -10.08 20.85
C ALA A 199 6.41 -11.62 20.83
N PRO A 200 7.59 -12.23 21.06
CA PRO A 200 7.68 -13.68 21.21
C PRO A 200 6.68 -14.21 22.24
N ALA A 201 6.11 -15.39 21.95
CA ALA A 201 5.16 -16.09 22.82
C ALA A 201 5.79 -16.66 24.10
#